data_AF-A0A4U3LPW7-F1
#
_entry.id   AF-A0A4U3LPW7-F1
#
_cell.length_a   1.000
_cell.length_b   1.000
_cell.length_c   1.000
_cell.angle_alpha   90.00
_cell.angle_beta   90.00
_cell.angle_gamma   90.00
#
_symmetry.space_group_name_H-M   'P 1'
#
loop_
_entity.id
_entity.type
_entity.pdbx_description
1 polymer ?
#
loop_
_entity_poly.entity_id
_entity_poly.type
_entity_poly.pdbx_seq_one_letter_code
_entity_poly.pdbx_strand_id
1 'polypeptide(L)'
;MSVIAQVFVVIAGIFHLFVFAMESLLFRKPSTYRRFLVKDDTEMAAARPWAFNQGFYNLFLAVGALGGLIWSGDKGHAIALFACACMAGAGVVLLASDRRMLRAAATQAVPPIVALVLAALT
;
A
#
# COMPACT_ATOMS: atom_id res chain seq x y z
N MET A 1 -19.84 8.18 -2.24
CA MET A 1 -18.38 8.42 -2.27
C MET A 1 -18.04 9.76 -2.92
N SER A 2 -17.75 10.75 -2.09
CA SER A 2 -17.36 12.10 -2.52
C SER A 2 -16.08 12.15 -3.36
N VAL A 3 -15.90 13.23 -4.13
CA VAL A 3 -14.67 13.51 -4.88
C VAL A 3 -13.44 13.52 -3.96
N ILE A 4 -13.58 14.05 -2.74
CA ILE A 4 -12.49 14.09 -1.76
C ILE A 4 -12.09 12.66 -1.38
N ALA A 5 -13.04 11.76 -1.11
CA ALA A 5 -12.74 10.35 -0.84
C ALA A 5 -11.98 9.70 -2.01
N GLN A 6 -12.41 9.95 -3.25
CA GLN A 6 -11.75 9.43 -4.45
C GLN A 6 -10.30 9.90 -4.59
N VAL A 7 -10.01 11.17 -4.26
CA VAL A 7 -8.62 11.69 -4.25
C VAL A 7 -7.73 10.88 -3.30
N PHE A 8 -8.24 10.54 -2.10
CA PHE A 8 -7.48 9.72 -1.15
C PHE A 8 -7.28 8.28 -1.61
N VAL A 9 -8.26 7.69 -2.32
CA VAL A 9 -8.08 6.38 -2.98
C VAL A 9 -6.96 6.46 -4.03
N VAL A 10 -6.91 7.52 -4.84
CA VAL A 10 -5.84 7.72 -5.83
C VAL A 10 -4.48 7.84 -5.15
N ILE A 11 -4.36 8.65 -4.09
CA ILE A 11 -3.13 8.79 -3.31
C ILE A 11 -2.67 7.43 -2.78
N ALA A 12 -3.59 6.65 -2.19
CA ALA A 12 -3.29 5.31 -1.68
C ALA A 12 -2.81 4.37 -2.79
N GLY A 13 -3.50 4.34 -3.94
CA GLY A 13 -3.11 3.52 -5.09
C GLY A 13 -1.72 3.87 -5.62
N ILE A 14 -1.43 5.16 -5.83
CA ILE A 14 -0.11 5.61 -6.29
C ILE A 14 0.99 5.27 -5.29
N PHE A 15 0.73 5.45 -3.99
CA PHE A 15 1.68 5.06 -2.95
C PHE A 15 2.02 3.56 -3.04
N HIS A 16 1.04 2.70 -3.25
CA HIS A 16 1.26 1.25 -3.35
C HIS A 16 1.95 0.84 -4.66
N LEU A 17 1.76 1.58 -5.77
CA LEU A 17 2.61 1.41 -6.96
C LEU A 17 4.07 1.75 -6.67
N PHE A 18 4.33 2.80 -5.89
CA PHE A 18 5.68 3.15 -5.47
C PHE A 18 6.30 2.07 -4.56
N VAL A 19 5.52 1.52 -3.62
CA VAL A 19 5.98 0.40 -2.78
C VAL A 19 6.27 -0.85 -3.61
N PHE A 20 5.40 -1.20 -4.56
CA PHE A 20 5.67 -2.27 -5.54
C PHE A 20 7.01 -2.07 -6.23
N ALA A 21 7.29 -0.87 -6.75
CA ALA A 21 8.56 -0.58 -7.40
C ALA A 21 9.74 -0.76 -6.44
N MET A 22 9.62 -0.33 -5.18
CA MET A 22 10.64 -0.54 -4.16
C MET A 22 10.89 -2.04 -3.89
N GLU A 23 9.85 -2.82 -3.66
CA GLU A 23 9.96 -4.21 -3.21
C GLU A 23 10.26 -5.22 -4.33
N SER A 24 9.69 -5.03 -5.52
CA SER A 24 9.85 -5.98 -6.62
C SER A 24 10.97 -5.59 -7.60
N LEU A 25 11.20 -4.28 -7.83
CA LEU A 25 12.12 -3.82 -8.87
C LEU A 25 13.43 -3.27 -8.29
N LEU A 26 13.35 -2.50 -7.21
CA LEU A 26 14.46 -1.72 -6.68
C LEU A 26 15.07 -2.30 -5.39
N PHE A 27 14.56 -3.42 -4.90
CA PHE A 27 14.90 -3.95 -3.57
C PHE A 27 16.38 -4.26 -3.40
N ARG A 28 17.08 -4.65 -4.47
CA ARG A 28 18.53 -4.92 -4.46
C ARG A 28 19.38 -3.67 -4.16
N LYS A 29 18.83 -2.46 -4.24
CA LYS A 29 19.57 -1.23 -3.94
C LYS A 29 19.69 -1.04 -2.42
N PRO A 30 20.88 -0.76 -1.86
CA PRO A 30 21.05 -0.49 -0.44
C PRO A 30 20.16 0.62 0.11
N SER A 31 19.90 1.66 -0.69
CA SER A 31 18.99 2.74 -0.33
C SER A 31 17.53 2.30 -0.20
N THR A 32 17.14 1.16 -0.79
CA THR A 32 15.79 0.60 -0.74
C THR A 32 15.66 -0.38 0.41
N TYR A 33 16.46 -1.47 0.46
CA TYR A 33 16.28 -2.51 1.47
C TYR A 33 16.49 -1.99 2.90
N ARG A 34 17.35 -0.98 3.09
CA ARG A 34 17.54 -0.33 4.40
C ARG A 34 16.28 0.37 4.92
N ARG A 35 15.36 0.78 4.05
CA ARG A 35 14.05 1.33 4.47
C ARG A 35 13.17 0.28 5.13
N PHE A 36 13.40 -0.99 4.83
CA PHE A 36 12.72 -2.15 5.41
C PHE A 36 13.53 -2.78 6.55
N LEU A 37 14.47 -2.03 7.13
CA LEU A 37 15.35 -2.46 8.24
C LEU A 37 16.23 -3.68 7.94
N VAL A 38 16.42 -4.00 6.65
CA VAL A 38 17.38 -5.00 6.19
C VAL A 38 18.79 -4.39 6.24
N LYS A 39 19.74 -5.08 6.88
CA LYS A 39 21.04 -4.48 7.24
C LYS A 39 22.06 -4.55 6.13
N ASP A 40 22.16 -5.70 5.47
CA ASP A 40 23.23 -6.02 4.55
C ASP A 40 22.74 -6.87 3.37
N ASP A 41 23.65 -7.13 2.44
CA ASP A 41 23.35 -7.86 1.20
C ASP A 41 23.00 -9.34 1.46
N THR A 42 23.46 -9.93 2.56
CA THR A 42 23.13 -11.31 2.96
C THR A 42 21.68 -11.40 3.41
N GLU A 43 21.25 -10.54 4.34
CA GLU A 43 19.84 -10.45 4.75
C GLU A 43 18.93 -10.08 3.57
N MET A 44 19.38 -9.16 2.69
CA MET A 44 18.65 -8.80 1.48
C MET A 44 18.46 -10.00 0.55
N ALA A 45 19.51 -10.78 0.29
CA ALA A 45 19.41 -11.95 -0.57
C ALA A 45 18.39 -12.98 -0.05
N ALA A 46 18.32 -13.16 1.26
CA ALA A 46 17.34 -14.03 1.92
C ALA A 46 15.90 -13.46 1.85
N ALA A 47 15.73 -12.14 2.05
CA ALA A 47 14.43 -11.48 2.03
C ALA A 47 13.87 -11.26 0.61
N ARG A 48 14.74 -11.20 -0.42
CA ARG A 48 14.38 -10.78 -1.78
C ARG A 48 13.21 -11.56 -2.40
N PRO A 49 13.11 -12.90 -2.32
CA PRO A 49 11.97 -13.61 -2.91
C PRO A 49 10.64 -13.21 -2.27
N TRP A 50 10.64 -12.98 -0.95
CA TRP A 50 9.48 -12.54 -0.19
C TRP A 50 9.10 -11.09 -0.52
N ALA A 51 10.08 -10.18 -0.54
CA ALA A 51 9.88 -8.79 -0.94
C ALA A 51 9.33 -8.70 -2.38
N PHE A 52 9.88 -9.52 -3.30
CA PHE A 52 9.40 -9.55 -4.67
C PHE A 52 7.92 -9.90 -4.75
N ASN A 53 7.48 -10.95 -4.05
CA ASN A 53 6.08 -11.34 -4.02
C ASN A 53 5.20 -10.30 -3.31
N GLN A 54 5.70 -9.72 -2.20
CA GLN A 54 5.00 -8.67 -1.47
C GLN A 54 4.70 -7.45 -2.33
N GLY A 55 5.66 -7.04 -3.16
CA GLY A 55 5.44 -5.94 -4.08
C GLY A 55 4.31 -6.22 -5.08
N PHE A 56 4.15 -7.46 -5.55
CA PHE A 56 3.03 -7.81 -6.44
C PHE A 56 1.68 -7.77 -5.74
N TYR A 57 1.58 -8.14 -4.45
CA TYR A 57 0.36 -7.89 -3.68
C TYR A 57 0.05 -6.39 -3.62
N ASN A 58 1.05 -5.55 -3.38
CA ASN A 58 0.90 -4.09 -3.40
C ASN A 58 0.44 -3.57 -4.78
N LEU A 59 0.98 -4.11 -5.87
CA LEU A 59 0.55 -3.79 -7.23
C LEU A 59 -0.93 -4.15 -7.43
N PHE A 60 -1.38 -5.34 -7.04
CA PHE A 60 -2.76 -5.77 -7.22
C PHE A 60 -3.74 -4.95 -6.37
N LEU A 61 -3.35 -4.55 -5.15
CA LEU A 61 -4.12 -3.60 -4.35
C LEU A 61 -4.23 -2.24 -5.05
N ALA A 62 -3.14 -1.73 -5.62
CA ALA A 62 -3.18 -0.49 -6.38
C ALA A 62 -4.07 -0.60 -7.63
N VAL A 63 -4.01 -1.71 -8.36
CA VAL A 63 -4.89 -1.99 -9.51
C VAL A 63 -6.36 -2.05 -9.08
N GLY A 64 -6.67 -2.69 -7.95
CA GLY A 64 -8.03 -2.70 -7.40
C GLY A 64 -8.52 -1.30 -7.03
N ALA A 65 -7.68 -0.51 -6.35
CA ALA A 65 -7.99 0.86 -5.96
C ALA A 65 -8.26 1.76 -7.18
N LEU A 66 -7.30 1.85 -8.10
CA LEU A 66 -7.37 2.74 -9.26
C LEU A 66 -8.35 2.22 -10.31
N GLY A 67 -8.33 0.92 -10.60
CA GLY A 67 -9.25 0.27 -11.52
C GLY A 67 -10.70 0.34 -11.07
N GLY A 68 -10.95 0.22 -9.75
CA GLY A 68 -12.28 0.42 -9.17
C GLY A 68 -12.81 1.84 -9.40
N LEU A 69 -11.97 2.87 -9.27
CA LEU A 69 -12.36 4.24 -9.61
C LEU A 69 -12.63 4.45 -11.10
N ILE A 70 -11.79 3.87 -11.97
CA ILE A 70 -11.97 3.95 -13.43
C ILE A 70 -13.28 3.28 -13.86
N TRP A 71 -13.60 2.11 -13.29
CA TRP A 71 -14.85 1.42 -13.55
C TRP A 71 -16.06 2.21 -13.04
N SER A 72 -15.90 2.91 -11.91
CA SER A 72 -16.90 3.77 -11.30
C SER A 72 -18.20 3.03 -10.90
N GLY A 73 -19.18 3.79 -10.42
CA GLY A 73 -20.43 3.29 -9.86
C GLY A 73 -20.24 2.42 -8.61
N ASP A 74 -21.33 1.89 -8.08
CA ASP A 74 -21.30 1.20 -6.78
C ASP A 74 -20.36 -0.01 -6.78
N LYS A 75 -20.33 -0.77 -7.87
CA LYS A 75 -19.45 -1.94 -8.01
C LYS A 75 -17.97 -1.55 -8.08
N GLY A 76 -17.62 -0.52 -8.85
CA GLY A 76 -16.25 -0.03 -8.94
C GLY A 76 -15.78 0.57 -7.61
N HIS A 77 -16.62 1.37 -6.97
CA HIS A 77 -16.34 1.93 -5.65
C HIS A 77 -16.17 0.84 -4.59
N ALA A 78 -16.97 -0.23 -4.59
CA ALA A 78 -16.80 -1.35 -3.67
C ALA A 78 -15.42 -2.03 -3.81
N ILE A 79 -14.95 -2.24 -5.04
CA ILE A 79 -13.60 -2.77 -5.30
C ILE A 79 -12.53 -1.82 -4.78
N ALA A 80 -12.67 -0.53 -5.06
CA ALA A 80 -11.70 0.48 -4.63
C ALA A 80 -11.60 0.59 -3.09
N LEU A 81 -12.75 0.57 -2.41
CA LEU A 81 -12.82 0.61 -0.95
C LEU A 81 -12.32 -0.69 -0.32
N PHE A 82 -12.59 -1.85 -0.93
CA PHE A 82 -12.02 -3.12 -0.47
C PHE A 82 -10.48 -3.10 -0.54
N ALA A 83 -9.90 -2.61 -1.65
CA ALA A 83 -8.47 -2.43 -1.76
C ALA A 83 -7.92 -1.50 -0.67
N CYS A 84 -8.57 -0.36 -0.42
CA CYS A 84 -8.21 0.55 0.66
C CYS A 84 -8.28 -0.11 2.04
N ALA A 85 -9.30 -0.91 2.33
CA ALA A 85 -9.44 -1.64 3.58
C ALA A 85 -8.27 -2.61 3.81
N CYS A 86 -7.85 -3.33 2.76
CA CYS A 86 -6.68 -4.20 2.83
C CYS A 86 -5.38 -3.41 3.10
N MET A 87 -5.17 -2.27 2.43
CA MET A 87 -4.00 -1.40 2.65
C MET A 87 -3.97 -0.85 4.09
N ALA A 88 -5.12 -0.37 4.59
CA ALA A 88 -5.27 0.11 5.95
C ALA A 88 -4.97 -1.00 6.97
N GLY A 89 -5.54 -2.20 6.76
CA GLY A 89 -5.30 -3.37 7.61
C GLY A 89 -3.84 -3.80 7.62
N ALA A 90 -3.19 -3.86 6.45
CA ALA A 90 -1.77 -4.18 6.33
C ALA A 90 -0.88 -3.14 7.07
N GLY A 91 -1.24 -1.86 7.02
CA GLY A 91 -0.59 -0.81 7.79
C GLY A 91 -0.71 -1.00 9.30
N VAL A 92 -1.89 -1.40 9.79
CA VAL A 92 -2.10 -1.73 11.21
C VAL A 92 -1.24 -2.94 11.62
N VAL A 93 -1.24 -4.01 10.80
CA VAL A 93 -0.42 -5.20 11.03
C VAL A 93 1.07 -4.86 11.06
N LEU A 94 1.54 -3.99 10.16
CA LEU A 94 2.94 -3.55 10.13
C LEU A 94 3.32 -2.81 11.43
N LEU A 95 2.50 -1.87 11.88
CA LEU A 95 2.75 -1.14 13.12
C LEU A 95 2.74 -2.07 14.34
N ALA A 96 1.83 -3.04 14.36
CA ALA A 96 1.73 -4.01 15.44
C ALA A 96 2.95 -4.95 15.46
N SER A 97 3.49 -5.29 14.29
CA SER A 97 4.60 -6.23 14.14
C SER A 97 5.96 -5.59 14.46
N ASP A 98 6.18 -4.33 14.07
CA ASP A 98 7.42 -3.61 14.38
C ASP A 98 7.18 -2.10 14.56
N ARG A 99 7.32 -1.61 15.79
CA ARG A 99 7.13 -0.19 16.12
C ARG A 99 8.15 0.74 15.46
N ARG A 100 9.32 0.23 15.05
CA ARG A 100 10.31 1.02 14.29
C ARG A 100 9.79 1.39 12.91
N MET A 101 8.79 0.65 12.41
CA MET A 101 8.11 0.92 11.14
C MET A 101 6.93 1.89 11.26
N LEU A 102 6.74 2.58 12.40
CA LEU A 102 5.64 3.53 12.60
C LEU A 102 5.47 4.51 11.44
N ARG A 103 6.56 5.12 10.96
CA ARG A 103 6.50 6.07 9.83
C ARG A 103 6.02 5.40 8.56
N ALA A 104 6.57 4.23 8.21
CA ALA A 104 6.17 3.47 7.03
C ALA A 104 4.70 3.03 7.12
N ALA A 105 4.29 2.50 8.28
CA ALA A 105 2.91 2.11 8.56
C ALA A 105 1.94 3.29 8.42
N ALA A 106 2.27 4.46 9.00
CA ALA A 106 1.44 5.65 8.88
C ALA A 106 1.34 6.12 7.42
N THR A 107 2.44 6.15 6.67
CA THR A 107 2.42 6.62 5.28
C THR A 107 1.59 5.72 4.36
N GLN A 108 1.55 4.40 4.61
CA GLN A 108 0.73 3.49 3.81
C GLN A 108 -0.74 3.43 4.26
N ALA A 109 -1.01 3.60 5.55
CA ALA A 109 -2.33 3.38 6.13
C ALA A 109 -3.20 4.64 6.13
N VAL A 110 -2.61 5.83 6.32
CA VAL A 110 -3.40 7.06 6.52
C VAL A 110 -4.23 7.40 5.28
N PRO A 111 -3.69 7.45 4.05
CA PRO A 111 -4.51 7.76 2.88
C PRO A 111 -5.71 6.83 2.68
N PRO A 112 -5.58 5.48 2.70
CA PRO A 112 -6.74 4.62 2.55
C PRO A 112 -7.70 4.68 3.74
N ILE A 113 -7.25 4.92 4.98
CA ILE A 113 -8.14 5.13 6.13
C ILE A 113 -8.99 6.38 5.91
N VAL A 114 -8.39 7.49 5.46
CA VAL A 114 -9.13 8.73 5.18
C VAL A 114 -10.15 8.49 4.05
N ALA A 115 -9.78 7.76 3.00
CA ALA A 115 -10.71 7.39 1.94
C ALA A 115 -11.92 6.61 2.47
N LEU A 116 -11.69 5.60 3.31
CA LEU A 116 -12.75 4.77 3.91
C LEU A 116 -13.68 5.58 4.81
N VAL A 117 -13.12 6.44 5.68
CA VAL A 117 -13.90 7.29 6.58
C VAL A 117 -14.75 8.26 5.78
N LEU A 118 -14.18 8.95 4.78
CA LEU A 118 -14.95 9.88 3.96
C LEU A 118 -16.03 9.16 3.14
N ALA A 119 -15.74 7.98 2.59
CA ALA A 119 -16.72 7.18 1.86
C ALA A 119 -17.87 6.68 2.75
N ALA A 120 -17.62 6.41 4.04
CA ALA A 120 -18.66 6.05 5.00
C ALA A 120 -19.56 7.25 5.40
N LEU A 121 -19.06 8.47 5.23
CA LEU A 121 -19.77 9.71 5.57
C LEU A 121 -20.46 10.37 4.37
N THR A 122 -20.19 9.92 3.13
CA THR A 122 -20.67 10.54 1.86
C THR A 122 -20.99 9.53 0.78
#